data_AF-A0A847XX61-F1
#
_entry.id   AF-A0A847XX61-F1
#
_cell.length_a   1.000
_cell.length_b   1.000
_cell.length_c   1.000
_cell.angle_alpha   90.00
_cell.angle_beta   90.00
_cell.angle_gamma   90.00
#
_symmetry.space_group_name_H-M   'P 1'
#
loop_
_entity.id
_entity.type
_entity.pdbx_description
1 polymer ?
#
loop_
_entity_poly.entity_id
_entity_poly.type
_entity_poly.pdbx_seq_one_letter_code
_entity_poly.pdbx_strand_id
1 'polypeptide(L)'
;MRFTSGMLVAAIFFGLIMMTVCLGALFIFRPPANTNVPLAVFTVIPAPTATVVLPTEVIPTPTLSESEMQMGKIEIGVLVQITGTEGAGLRLRAEPGVSAAAVVLGKDGEEFLVKDGPSHRDGYNWWKLESQKDAARSGWAAADYLAVVSEQ
;
A
#
# COMPACT_ATOMS: atom_id res chain seq x y z
N MET A 1 56.65 -24.48 -36.09
CA MET A 1 57.20 -23.11 -36.26
C MET A 1 58.42 -22.96 -35.36
N ARG A 2 59.62 -22.79 -35.91
CA ARG A 2 60.83 -22.55 -35.12
C ARG A 2 60.86 -21.07 -34.77
N PHE A 3 60.55 -20.73 -33.52
CA PHE A 3 60.73 -19.37 -33.01
C PHE A 3 62.23 -19.08 -32.99
N THR A 4 62.72 -18.33 -33.96
CA THR A 4 64.13 -17.90 -33.98
C THR A 4 64.33 -16.98 -32.78
N SER A 5 65.39 -17.21 -31.98
CA SER A 5 65.62 -16.49 -30.71
C SER A 5 65.53 -14.97 -30.82
N GLY A 6 65.83 -14.41 -32.00
CA GLY A 6 65.65 -12.97 -32.30
C GLY A 6 64.21 -12.46 -32.23
N MET A 7 63.20 -13.29 -32.55
CA MET A 7 61.79 -12.88 -32.47
C MET A 7 61.30 -12.78 -31.02
N LEU A 8 61.83 -13.64 -30.14
CA LEU A 8 61.54 -13.60 -28.71
C LEU A 8 62.19 -12.36 -28.07
N VAL A 9 63.43 -12.02 -28.46
CA VAL A 9 64.11 -10.81 -27.99
C VAL A 9 63.38 -9.55 -28.45
N ALA A 10 62.93 -9.48 -29.70
CA ALA A 10 62.16 -8.34 -30.22
C ALA A 10 60.81 -8.16 -29.51
N ALA A 11 60.09 -9.26 -29.22
CA ALA A 11 58.82 -9.22 -28.50
C ALA A 11 58.99 -8.71 -27.05
N ILE A 12 60.04 -9.14 -26.36
CA ILE A 12 60.34 -8.65 -25.00
C ILE A 12 60.67 -7.15 -25.03
N PHE A 13 61.48 -6.72 -26.01
CA PHE A 13 61.85 -5.30 -26.13
C PHE A 13 60.62 -4.42 -26.39
N PHE A 14 59.72 -4.85 -27.28
CA PHE A 14 58.47 -4.15 -27.55
C PHE A 14 57.54 -4.12 -26.33
N GLY A 15 57.44 -5.23 -25.59
CA GLY A 15 56.67 -5.30 -24.36
C GLY A 15 57.21 -4.36 -23.27
N LEU A 16 58.53 -4.29 -23.11
CA LEU A 16 59.17 -3.36 -22.17
C LEU A 16 58.91 -1.90 -22.57
N ILE A 17 58.99 -1.57 -23.87
CA ILE A 17 58.67 -0.23 -24.37
C ILE A 17 57.20 0.12 -24.11
N MET A 18 56.27 -0.80 -24.36
CA MET A 18 54.85 -0.56 -24.07
C MET A 18 54.57 -0.39 -22.57
N MET A 19 55.25 -1.17 -21.72
CA MET A 19 55.12 -1.09 -20.27
C MET A 19 55.67 0.24 -19.73
N THR A 20 56.80 0.73 -20.24
CA THR A 20 57.35 2.03 -19.84
C THR A 20 56.49 3.19 -20.32
N VAL A 21 55.96 3.13 -21.55
CA VAL A 21 55.00 4.14 -22.05
C VAL A 21 53.72 4.13 -21.24
N CYS A 22 53.19 2.96 -20.88
CA CYS A 22 51.98 2.84 -20.06
C CYS A 22 52.20 3.39 -18.65
N LEU A 23 53.32 3.04 -18.00
CA LEU A 23 53.68 3.58 -16.68
C LEU A 23 53.94 5.09 -16.72
N GLY A 24 54.59 5.59 -17.77
CA GLY A 24 54.80 7.02 -18.00
C GLY A 24 53.48 7.77 -18.20
N ALA A 25 52.56 7.20 -18.98
CA ALA A 25 51.22 7.76 -19.16
C ALA A 25 50.45 7.81 -17.83
N LEU A 26 50.48 6.75 -17.02
CA LEU A 26 49.85 6.74 -15.69
C LEU A 26 50.45 7.79 -14.74
N PHE A 27 51.73 8.13 -14.89
CA PHE A 27 52.36 9.18 -14.12
C PHE A 27 51.94 10.59 -14.60
N ILE A 28 51.86 10.80 -15.92
CA ILE A 28 51.46 12.08 -16.53
C ILE A 28 49.97 12.37 -16.32
N PHE A 29 49.13 11.36 -16.51
CA PHE A 29 47.67 11.46 -16.36
C PHE A 29 47.19 11.20 -14.93
N ARG A 30 48.10 11.15 -13.94
CA ARG A 30 47.72 10.95 -12.55
C ARG A 30 46.89 12.17 -12.11
N PRO A 31 45.60 12.02 -11.82
CA PRO A 31 44.79 13.16 -11.39
C PRO A 31 45.39 13.72 -10.09
N PRO A 32 45.46 15.05 -9.93
CA PRO A 32 45.92 15.64 -8.68
C PRO A 32 45.03 15.12 -7.55
N ALA A 33 45.65 14.76 -6.42
CA ALA A 33 44.89 14.41 -5.23
C ALA A 33 44.09 15.65 -4.81
N ASN A 34 42.79 15.64 -5.03
CA ASN A 34 41.92 16.74 -4.65
C ASN A 34 41.79 16.71 -3.11
N THR A 35 42.62 17.49 -2.41
CA THR A 35 42.55 17.67 -0.95
C THR A 35 41.45 18.67 -0.55
N ASN A 36 40.51 18.97 -1.45
CA ASN A 36 39.33 19.77 -1.12
C ASN A 36 38.28 18.87 -0.46
N VAL A 37 38.55 18.48 0.79
CA VAL A 37 37.53 17.93 1.67
C VAL A 37 36.79 19.15 2.25
N PRO A 38 35.53 19.42 1.85
CA PRO A 38 34.78 20.50 2.48
C PRO A 38 34.60 20.16 3.95
N LEU A 39 35.17 20.98 4.84
CA LEU A 39 34.94 20.90 6.27
C LEU A 39 33.42 21.05 6.50
N ALA A 40 32.79 20.02 7.08
CA ALA A 40 31.38 20.07 7.40
C ALA A 40 31.15 21.16 8.45
N VAL A 41 30.52 22.27 8.05
CA VAL A 41 30.12 23.34 8.97
C VAL A 41 28.82 22.90 9.64
N PHE A 42 28.88 22.59 10.93
CA PHE A 42 27.71 22.28 11.75
C PHE A 42 26.96 23.58 12.08
N THR A 43 25.83 23.80 11.43
CA THR A 43 25.01 24.99 11.65
C THR A 43 23.90 24.64 12.64
N VAL A 44 24.00 25.15 13.86
CA VAL A 44 22.92 25.05 14.86
C VAL A 44 21.86 26.09 14.53
N ILE A 45 20.74 25.64 13.96
CA ILE A 45 19.54 26.47 13.80
C ILE A 45 18.78 26.53 15.14
N PRO A 46 18.40 27.71 15.64
CA PRO A 46 17.50 27.80 16.77
C PRO A 46 16.16 27.14 16.40
N ALA A 47 15.65 26.30 17.28
CA ALA A 47 14.36 25.63 17.07
C ALA A 47 13.24 26.68 16.97
N PRO A 48 12.28 26.53 16.06
CA PRO A 48 11.10 27.38 16.03
C PRO A 48 10.34 27.27 17.36
N THR A 49 10.21 28.41 18.04
CA THR A 49 9.32 28.59 19.21
C THR A 49 7.92 28.09 18.87
N ALA A 50 7.33 27.33 19.79
CA ALA A 50 6.06 26.61 19.67
C ALA A 50 5.05 27.27 18.72
N THR A 51 4.70 26.53 17.67
CA THR A 51 3.49 26.77 16.89
C THR A 51 2.31 26.88 17.85
N VAL A 52 1.55 27.97 17.76
CA VAL A 52 0.24 28.09 18.40
C VAL A 52 -0.55 26.85 18.02
N VAL A 53 -0.83 25.99 19.00
CA VAL A 53 -1.82 24.92 18.86
C VAL A 53 -3.17 25.60 18.66
N LEU A 54 -3.53 25.79 17.38
CA LEU A 54 -4.93 25.94 17.01
C LEU A 54 -5.64 24.71 17.58
N PRO A 55 -6.80 24.83 18.24
CA PRO A 55 -7.58 23.66 18.58
C PRO A 55 -7.80 22.89 17.27
N THR A 56 -7.15 21.75 17.13
CA THR A 56 -7.60 20.74 16.19
C THR A 56 -9.00 20.41 16.68
N GLU A 57 -10.00 20.95 16.00
CA GLU A 57 -11.32 20.36 16.04
C GLU A 57 -11.08 18.92 15.62
N VAL A 58 -11.07 18.04 16.62
CA VAL A 58 -10.94 16.61 16.45
C VAL A 58 -12.17 16.27 15.63
N ILE A 59 -12.03 16.17 14.32
CA ILE A 59 -12.97 15.35 13.56
C ILE A 59 -12.84 14.02 14.28
N PRO A 60 -13.89 13.52 14.95
CA PRO A 60 -13.78 12.23 15.58
C PRO A 60 -13.34 11.28 14.49
N THR A 61 -12.12 10.72 14.63
CA THR A 61 -11.90 9.37 14.11
C THR A 61 -13.10 8.60 14.63
N PRO A 62 -13.88 7.89 13.79
CA PRO A 62 -14.92 7.03 14.32
C PRO A 62 -14.22 6.02 15.24
N THR A 63 -14.15 6.37 16.53
CA THR A 63 -13.79 5.48 17.61
C THR A 63 -14.96 4.54 17.64
N LEU A 64 -14.72 3.36 17.08
CA LEU A 64 -15.71 2.31 16.96
C LEU A 64 -16.36 2.14 18.33
N SER A 65 -17.61 2.58 18.44
CA SER A 65 -18.29 2.68 19.72
C SER A 65 -18.50 1.26 20.23
N GLU A 66 -18.46 1.06 21.54
CA GLU A 66 -18.63 -0.27 22.16
C GLU A 66 -19.96 -0.95 21.77
N SER A 67 -20.94 -0.15 21.32
CA SER A 67 -22.18 -0.62 20.67
C SER A 67 -22.00 -1.22 19.27
N GLU A 68 -20.99 -0.78 18.49
CA GLU A 68 -20.61 -1.36 17.18
C GLU A 68 -19.83 -2.67 17.35
N MET A 69 -19.17 -2.86 18.50
CA MET A 69 -18.50 -4.13 18.85
C MET A 69 -19.46 -5.25 19.26
N GLN A 70 -20.74 -4.93 19.51
CA GLN A 70 -21.72 -5.84 20.08
C GLN A 70 -22.65 -6.47 19.03
N MET A 71 -22.70 -5.91 17.81
CA MET A 71 -23.28 -6.56 16.62
C MET A 71 -22.17 -7.41 16.02
N GLY A 72 -22.22 -8.74 16.25
CA GLY A 72 -21.14 -9.69 15.97
C GLY A 72 -20.24 -9.27 14.81
N LYS A 73 -18.98 -8.97 15.11
CA LYS A 73 -18.00 -8.28 14.25
C LYS A 73 -18.13 -8.67 12.78
N ILE A 74 -18.86 -7.86 12.01
CA ILE A 74 -18.82 -7.93 10.56
C ILE A 74 -17.43 -7.41 10.17
N GLU A 75 -16.61 -8.27 9.58
CA GLU A 75 -15.27 -7.93 9.10
C GLU A 75 -15.18 -8.14 7.60
N ILE A 76 -14.24 -7.43 6.96
CA ILE A 76 -13.96 -7.63 5.53
C ILE A 76 -13.42 -9.04 5.33
N GLY A 77 -13.99 -9.78 4.38
CA GLY A 77 -13.64 -11.17 4.08
C GLY A 77 -14.49 -12.21 4.82
N VAL A 78 -15.43 -11.79 5.66
CA VAL A 78 -16.37 -12.68 6.36
C VAL A 78 -17.64 -12.89 5.54
N LEU A 79 -18.24 -14.07 5.68
CA LEU A 79 -19.54 -14.37 5.09
C LEU A 79 -20.65 -13.88 6.01
N VAL A 80 -21.56 -13.09 5.47
CA VAL A 80 -22.75 -12.60 6.18
C VAL A 80 -24.00 -13.11 5.51
N GLN A 81 -25.00 -13.44 6.32
CA GLN A 81 -26.32 -13.84 5.88
C GLN A 81 -27.30 -12.69 6.09
N ILE A 82 -28.16 -12.47 5.10
CA ILE A 82 -29.26 -11.50 5.22
C ILE A 82 -30.32 -12.07 6.16
N THR A 83 -30.68 -11.30 7.19
CA THR A 83 -31.68 -11.67 8.19
C THR A 83 -32.56 -10.47 8.55
N GLY A 84 -33.67 -10.71 9.25
CA GLY A 84 -34.52 -9.64 9.77
C GLY A 84 -35.35 -8.91 8.70
N THR A 85 -35.50 -9.52 7.51
CA THR A 85 -36.32 -8.95 6.43
C THR A 85 -37.76 -9.49 6.41
N GLU A 86 -38.10 -10.40 7.33
CA GLU A 86 -39.42 -11.05 7.42
C GLU A 86 -39.91 -11.66 6.09
N GLY A 87 -38.98 -12.06 5.21
CA GLY A 87 -39.27 -12.60 3.88
C GLY A 87 -39.44 -11.58 2.77
N ALA A 88 -39.37 -10.26 3.04
CA ALA A 88 -39.40 -9.22 2.02
C ALA A 88 -38.08 -9.12 1.21
N GLY A 89 -36.98 -9.63 1.78
CA GLY A 89 -35.64 -9.51 1.22
C GLY A 89 -35.01 -8.13 1.44
N LEU A 90 -33.68 -8.08 1.36
CA LEU A 90 -32.89 -6.87 1.57
C LEU A 90 -32.42 -6.31 0.23
N ARG A 91 -32.65 -5.01 0.04
CA ARG A 91 -32.19 -4.29 -1.16
C ARG A 91 -30.76 -3.82 -0.98
N LEU A 92 -29.85 -4.47 -1.68
CA LEU A 92 -28.46 -4.03 -1.83
C LEU A 92 -28.43 -2.85 -2.82
N ARG A 93 -27.75 -1.78 -2.43
CA ARG A 93 -27.73 -0.51 -3.14
C ARG A 93 -26.40 -0.24 -3.84
N ALA A 94 -26.40 0.60 -4.87
CA ALA A 94 -25.17 0.93 -5.61
C ALA A 94 -24.13 1.63 -4.73
N GLU A 95 -24.60 2.42 -3.78
CA GLU A 95 -23.82 3.21 -2.84
C GLU A 95 -24.35 3.01 -1.42
N PRO A 96 -23.55 3.30 -0.39
CA PRO A 96 -24.08 3.40 0.97
C PRO A 96 -25.19 4.45 1.00
N GLY A 97 -26.23 4.25 1.80
CA GLY A 97 -27.27 5.24 2.06
C GLY A 97 -28.68 4.82 1.64
N VAL A 98 -29.67 5.34 2.35
CA VAL A 98 -31.09 4.98 2.16
C VAL A 98 -31.69 5.57 0.87
N SER A 99 -31.05 6.60 0.32
CA SER A 99 -31.43 7.25 -0.93
C SER A 99 -30.78 6.64 -2.17
N ALA A 100 -29.79 5.75 -2.02
CA ALA A 100 -29.06 5.16 -3.14
C ALA A 100 -29.94 4.17 -3.93
N ALA A 101 -29.73 4.05 -5.25
CA ALA A 101 -30.50 3.12 -6.09
C ALA A 101 -30.27 1.66 -5.67
N ALA A 102 -31.35 0.88 -5.54
CA ALA A 102 -31.26 -0.56 -5.29
C ALA A 102 -30.84 -1.28 -6.58
N VAL A 103 -29.72 -2.01 -6.52
CA VAL A 103 -29.14 -2.71 -7.66
C VAL A 103 -29.39 -4.21 -7.58
N VAL A 104 -29.46 -4.76 -6.38
CA VAL A 104 -29.63 -6.20 -6.14
C VAL A 104 -30.65 -6.39 -5.01
N LEU A 105 -31.50 -7.40 -5.14
CA LEU A 105 -32.35 -7.88 -4.06
C LEU A 105 -31.77 -9.19 -3.54
N GLY A 106 -31.24 -9.17 -2.32
CA GLY A 106 -30.80 -10.35 -1.59
C GLY A 106 -31.96 -10.92 -0.79
N LYS A 107 -32.13 -12.24 -0.83
CA LYS A 107 -33.20 -12.90 -0.09
C LYS A 107 -32.79 -13.14 1.36
N ASP A 108 -33.78 -13.26 2.23
CA ASP A 108 -33.53 -13.72 3.61
C ASP A 108 -32.89 -15.12 3.58
N GLY A 109 -31.86 -15.32 4.40
CA GLY A 109 -31.07 -16.55 4.42
C GLY A 109 -29.98 -16.65 3.34
N GLU A 110 -29.91 -15.69 2.40
CA GLU A 110 -28.86 -15.67 1.38
C GLU A 110 -27.53 -15.15 1.97
N GLU A 111 -26.45 -15.83 1.61
CA GLU A 111 -25.10 -15.55 2.09
C GLU A 111 -24.31 -14.71 1.08
N PHE A 112 -23.60 -13.70 1.58
CA PHE A 112 -22.76 -12.80 0.81
C PHE A 112 -21.41 -12.61 1.49
N LEU A 113 -20.38 -12.37 0.68
CA LEU A 113 -19.06 -12.04 1.17
C LEU A 113 -18.94 -10.53 1.38
N VAL A 114 -18.45 -10.12 2.54
CA VAL A 114 -18.14 -8.72 2.83
C VAL A 114 -16.84 -8.34 2.11
N LYS A 115 -16.91 -7.36 1.22
CA LYS A 115 -15.76 -6.87 0.45
C LYS A 115 -15.22 -5.54 0.95
N ASP A 116 -16.08 -4.73 1.56
CA ASP A 116 -15.75 -3.36 1.98
C ASP A 116 -16.71 -2.88 3.08
N GLY A 117 -16.30 -1.87 3.85
CA GLY A 117 -17.05 -1.30 4.98
C GLY A 117 -16.23 -1.24 6.29
N PRO A 118 -16.78 -0.67 7.37
CA PRO A 118 -18.09 -0.02 7.46
C PRO A 118 -18.06 1.40 6.88
N SER A 119 -19.10 1.77 6.13
CA SER A 119 -19.33 3.15 5.69
C SER A 119 -20.53 3.73 6.43
N HIS A 120 -20.32 4.72 7.29
CA HIS A 120 -21.40 5.35 8.04
C HIS A 120 -22.10 6.41 7.17
N ARG A 121 -23.38 6.20 6.84
CA ARG A 121 -24.20 7.15 6.07
C ARG A 121 -25.67 7.04 6.49
N ASP A 122 -26.34 8.18 6.59
CA ASP A 122 -27.77 8.28 6.96
C ASP A 122 -28.12 7.65 8.32
N GLY A 123 -27.14 7.58 9.24
CA GLY A 123 -27.30 6.96 10.56
C GLY A 123 -27.15 5.44 10.59
N TYR A 124 -26.83 4.82 9.46
CA TYR A 124 -26.63 3.38 9.34
C TYR A 124 -25.18 3.04 8.97
N ASN A 125 -24.72 1.87 9.42
CA ASN A 125 -23.45 1.30 9.00
C ASN A 125 -23.67 0.44 7.75
N TRP A 126 -23.09 0.84 6.63
CA TRP A 126 -23.23 0.15 5.36
C TRP A 126 -22.01 -0.72 5.09
N TRP A 127 -22.28 -1.94 4.63
CA TRP A 127 -21.28 -2.92 4.23
C TRP A 127 -21.47 -3.29 2.77
N LYS A 128 -20.37 -3.38 2.03
CA LYS A 128 -20.38 -3.81 0.64
C LYS A 128 -20.31 -5.31 0.58
N LEU A 129 -21.35 -5.89 0.01
CA LEU A 129 -21.56 -7.31 -0.13
C LEU A 129 -21.35 -7.72 -1.59
N GLU A 130 -20.77 -8.89 -1.79
CA GLU A 130 -20.56 -9.50 -3.10
C GLU A 130 -20.94 -10.97 -3.04
N SER A 131 -21.74 -11.44 -4.00
CA SER A 131 -22.08 -12.86 -4.06
C SER A 131 -20.87 -13.67 -4.53
N GLN A 132 -20.59 -14.79 -3.86
CA GLN A 132 -19.50 -15.70 -4.26
C GLN A 132 -19.75 -16.37 -5.62
N LYS A 133 -21.03 -16.51 -6.02
CA LYS A 133 -21.42 -17.14 -7.28
C LYS A 133 -21.36 -16.18 -8.46
N ASP A 134 -21.58 -14.89 -8.21
CA ASP A 134 -21.66 -13.87 -9.25
C ASP A 134 -21.23 -12.50 -8.70
N ALA A 135 -20.04 -12.05 -9.10
CA ALA A 135 -19.48 -10.76 -8.70
C ALA A 135 -20.30 -9.57 -9.24
N ALA A 136 -21.12 -9.76 -10.29
CA ALA A 136 -22.04 -8.73 -10.77
C ALA A 136 -23.17 -8.45 -9.76
N ARG A 137 -23.45 -9.40 -8.86
CA ARG A 137 -24.37 -9.22 -7.73
C ARG A 137 -23.62 -8.68 -6.52
N SER A 138 -23.20 -7.43 -6.63
CA SER A 138 -22.60 -6.68 -5.53
C SER A 138 -23.40 -5.42 -5.20
N GLY A 139 -23.33 -4.99 -3.93
CA GLY A 139 -23.98 -3.77 -3.48
C GLY A 139 -23.88 -3.56 -1.98
N TRP A 140 -24.34 -2.41 -1.51
CA TRP A 140 -24.29 -1.98 -0.13
C TRP A 140 -25.56 -2.34 0.62
N ALA A 141 -25.40 -2.94 1.79
CA ALA A 141 -26.47 -3.30 2.71
C ALA A 141 -26.22 -2.71 4.09
N ALA A 142 -27.30 -2.41 4.82
CA ALA A 142 -27.20 -1.92 6.19
C ALA A 142 -26.89 -3.08 7.15
N ALA A 143 -25.97 -2.84 8.09
CA ALA A 143 -25.50 -3.81 9.07
C ALA A 143 -26.62 -4.45 9.90
N ASP A 144 -27.69 -3.71 10.18
CA ASP A 144 -28.82 -4.17 11.01
C ASP A 144 -29.53 -5.42 10.45
N TYR A 145 -29.41 -5.65 9.14
CA TYR A 145 -30.01 -6.79 8.45
C TYR A 145 -28.99 -7.86 8.08
N LEU A 146 -27.79 -7.81 8.65
CA LEU A 146 -26.69 -8.73 8.38
C LEU A 146 -26.32 -9.50 9.63
N ALA A 147 -26.29 -10.83 9.52
CA ALA A 147 -25.80 -11.72 10.55
C ALA A 147 -24.50 -12.38 10.07
N VAL A 148 -23.45 -12.34 10.88
CA VAL A 148 -22.19 -13.03 10.56
C VAL A 148 -22.39 -14.54 10.64
N VAL A 149 -22.05 -15.25 9.56
CA VAL A 149 -21.96 -16.71 9.56
C VAL A 149 -20.57 -17.08 10.03
N SER A 150 -20.34 -17.04 11.35
CA SER A 150 -19.14 -17.64 11.94
C SER A 150 -19.40 -19.13 12.11
N GLU A 151 -18.64 -19.98 11.41
CA GLU A 151 -18.51 -21.38 11.81
C GLU A 151 -17.95 -21.39 13.24
N GLN A 152 -18.79 -21.78 14.21
CA GLN A 152 -18.38 -22.00 15.60
C GLN A 152 -17.59 -23.30 15.75
#